data_AF-A0A1V5DT61-F1
#
_entry.id   AF-A0A1V5DT61-F1
#
_cell.length_a   1.000
_cell.length_b   1.000
_cell.length_c   1.000
_cell.angle_alpha   90.00
_cell.angle_beta   90.00
_cell.angle_gamma   90.00
#
_symmetry.space_group_name_H-M   'P 1'
#
loop_
_entity.id
_entity.type
_entity.pdbx_description
1 polymer ?
#
loop_
_entity_poly.entity_id
_entity_poly.type
_entity_poly.pdbx_seq_one_letter_code
_entity_poly.pdbx_strand_id
1 'polypeptide(L)'
;MKIISLLYIVNATLLLLHEIESAYEKEWEILKLPGGITGFLLLHIPIIIIFFYGLLEIEKSSTIGLIFGIVLGIGGIIPFIIHKVFFKTPAQFNLPVSDVIIYLNILSGVGLLFLSGRFLAGRG
;
A
#
# COMPACT_ATOMS: atom_id res chain seq x y z
N MET A 1 2.27 15.58 12.12
CA MET A 1 2.21 15.61 10.63
C MET A 1 3.47 15.02 10.02
N LYS A 2 4.68 15.54 10.31
CA LYS A 2 5.95 14.96 9.82
C LYS A 2 6.10 13.43 9.94
N ILE A 3 5.71 12.84 11.07
CA ILE A 3 5.74 11.38 11.28
C ILE A 3 4.75 10.65 10.35
N ILE A 4 3.54 11.20 10.19
CA ILE A 4 2.52 10.64 9.28
C ILE A 4 3.03 10.72 7.84
N SER A 5 3.64 11.83 7.43
CA SER A 5 4.25 11.97 6.11
C SER A 5 5.35 10.94 5.85
N LEU A 6 6.24 10.74 6.83
CA LEU A 6 7.30 9.73 6.72
C LEU A 6 6.73 8.32 6.59
N LEU A 7 5.76 7.96 7.44
CA LEU A 7 5.09 6.66 7.35
C LEU A 7 4.34 6.50 6.03
N TYR A 8 3.72 7.56 5.52
CA TYR A 8 3.04 7.57 4.23
C TYR A 8 4.01 7.30 3.09
N ILE A 9 5.14 8.00 3.04
CA ILE A 9 6.17 7.80 2.03
C ILE A 9 6.73 6.38 2.10
N VAL A 10 7.12 5.92 3.30
CA VAL A 10 7.66 4.57 3.49
C VAL A 10 6.65 3.51 3.07
N ASN A 11 5.38 3.64 3.49
CA ASN A 11 4.35 2.68 3.14
C ASN A 11 4.06 2.67 1.64
N ALA A 12 3.90 3.84 1.01
CA ALA A 12 3.73 3.95 -0.44
C ALA A 12 4.91 3.34 -1.20
N THR A 13 6.16 3.61 -0.79
CA THR A 13 7.35 3.02 -1.43
C THR A 13 7.35 1.51 -1.33
N LEU A 14 7.08 0.94 -0.15
CA LEU A 14 7.04 -0.51 0.04
C LEU A 14 5.91 -1.16 -0.76
N LEU A 15 4.75 -0.49 -0.84
CA LEU A 15 3.63 -0.96 -1.65
C LEU A 15 3.99 -0.93 -3.15
N LEU A 16 4.62 0.13 -3.65
CA LEU A 16 5.08 0.20 -5.04
C LEU A 16 6.14 -0.85 -5.35
N LEU A 17 7.10 -1.11 -4.44
CA LEU A 17 8.07 -2.19 -4.61
C LEU A 17 7.39 -3.56 -4.68
N HIS A 18 6.38 -3.78 -3.84
CA HIS A 18 5.56 -4.98 -3.90
C HIS A 18 4.83 -5.09 -5.23
N GLU A 19 4.20 -4.01 -5.72
CA GLU A 19 3.48 -4.03 -7.02
C GLU A 19 4.42 -4.26 -8.21
N ILE A 20 5.67 -3.80 -8.15
CA ILE A 20 6.70 -4.10 -9.15
C ILE A 20 6.99 -5.61 -9.19
N GLU A 21 7.19 -6.23 -8.02
CA GLU A 21 7.39 -7.67 -7.92
C GLU A 21 6.13 -8.45 -8.32
N SER A 22 4.95 -7.98 -7.93
CA SER A 22 3.65 -8.52 -8.32
C SER A 22 3.46 -8.53 -9.84
N ALA A 23 3.89 -7.47 -10.52
CA ALA A 23 3.87 -7.42 -11.98
C ALA A 23 4.82 -8.45 -12.61
N TYR A 24 6.00 -8.67 -12.02
CA TYR A 24 6.95 -9.71 -12.46
C TYR A 24 6.37 -11.12 -12.27
N GLU A 25 5.74 -11.38 -11.13
CA GLU A 25 5.09 -12.65 -10.80
C GLU A 25 3.73 -12.86 -11.49
N LYS A 26 3.29 -11.88 -12.28
CA LYS A 26 2.00 -11.87 -12.98
C LYS A 26 0.83 -12.10 -12.03
N GLU A 27 0.79 -11.38 -10.92
CA GLU A 27 -0.23 -11.55 -9.87
C GLU A 27 -1.67 -11.43 -10.41
N TRP A 28 -1.89 -10.72 -11.53
CA TRP A 28 -3.18 -10.72 -12.22
C TRP A 28 -3.67 -12.11 -12.63
N GLU A 29 -2.78 -13.08 -12.89
CA GLU A 29 -3.15 -14.47 -13.18
C GLU A 29 -3.62 -15.20 -11.92
N ILE A 30 -2.98 -14.92 -10.77
CA ILE A 30 -3.32 -15.48 -9.45
C ILE A 30 -4.67 -14.95 -8.98
N LEU A 31 -4.84 -13.62 -9.05
CA LEU A 31 -6.04 -12.90 -8.66
C LEU A 31 -7.15 -12.96 -9.73
N LYS A 32 -6.88 -13.61 -10.87
CA LYS A 32 -7.81 -13.74 -12.00
C LYS A 32 -8.36 -12.41 -12.49
N LEU A 33 -7.52 -11.38 -12.48
CA LEU A 33 -7.87 -10.05 -12.98
C LEU A 33 -7.93 -10.07 -14.52
N PRO A 34 -8.96 -9.46 -15.13
CA PRO A 34 -9.08 -9.41 -16.58
C PRO A 34 -8.07 -8.44 -17.19
N GLY A 35 -7.75 -8.64 -18.48
CA GLY A 35 -6.93 -7.70 -19.26
C GLY A 35 -5.41 -7.84 -19.10
N GLY A 36 -4.93 -8.82 -18.33
CA GLY A 36 -3.50 -9.12 -18.18
C GLY A 36 -2.70 -7.91 -17.70
N ILE A 37 -1.47 -7.75 -18.22
CA ILE A 37 -0.61 -6.61 -17.89
C ILE A 37 -1.24 -5.25 -18.20
N THR A 38 -2.03 -5.14 -19.27
CA THR A 38 -2.70 -3.88 -19.62
C THR A 38 -3.74 -3.50 -18.58
N GLY A 39 -4.57 -4.45 -18.14
CA GLY A 39 -5.54 -4.24 -17.07
C GLY A 39 -4.85 -3.89 -15.75
N PHE A 40 -3.75 -4.57 -15.44
CA PHE A 40 -2.94 -4.31 -14.25
C PHE A 40 -2.37 -2.89 -14.24
N LEU A 41 -1.80 -2.41 -15.36
CA LEU A 41 -1.31 -1.03 -15.47
C LEU A 41 -2.43 0.00 -15.36
N LEU A 42 -3.56 -0.21 -16.04
CA LEU A 42 -4.72 0.70 -15.98
C LEU A 42 -5.29 0.82 -14.57
N LEU A 43 -5.27 -0.25 -13.78
CA LEU A 43 -5.64 -0.24 -12.36
C LEU A 43 -4.65 0.59 -11.54
N HIS A 44 -3.35 0.47 -11.80
CA HIS A 44 -2.31 1.11 -10.99
C HIS A 44 -2.13 2.60 -11.27
N ILE A 45 -2.38 3.09 -12.50
CA ILE A 45 -2.28 4.51 -12.83
C ILE A 45 -3.08 5.40 -11.83
N PRO A 46 -4.39 5.21 -11.62
CA PRO A 46 -5.14 6.04 -10.68
C PRO A 46 -4.69 5.85 -9.22
N ILE A 47 -4.28 4.63 -8.84
CA ILE A 47 -3.77 4.33 -7.49
C ILE A 47 -2.51 5.16 -7.20
N ILE A 48 -1.56 5.18 -8.13
CA ILE A 48 -0.30 5.93 -8.00
C ILE A 48 -0.56 7.44 -7.94
N ILE A 49 -1.47 7.96 -8.77
CA ILE A 49 -1.88 9.37 -8.71
C ILE A 49 -2.45 9.72 -7.33
N ILE A 50 -3.30 8.85 -6.78
CA ILE A 50 -3.88 9.01 -5.45
C ILE A 50 -2.79 9.01 -4.37
N PHE A 51 -1.72 8.22 -4.50
CA PHE A 51 -0.61 8.24 -3.54
C PHE A 51 0.08 9.60 -3.52
N PHE A 52 0.43 10.15 -4.69
CA PHE A 52 1.07 11.46 -4.74
C PHE A 52 0.15 12.58 -4.26
N TYR A 53 -1.11 12.56 -4.66
CA TYR A 53 -2.08 13.56 -4.19
C TYR A 53 -2.31 13.48 -2.68
N GLY A 54 -2.42 12.26 -2.13
CA GLY A 54 -2.56 12.04 -0.70
C GLY A 54 -1.38 12.58 0.11
N LEU A 55 -0.15 12.41 -0.39
CA LEU A 55 1.04 12.99 0.24
C LEU A 55 0.97 14.53 0.29
N LEU A 56 0.59 15.18 -0.82
CA LEU A 56 0.43 16.64 -0.86
C LEU A 56 -0.61 17.12 0.17
N GLU A 57 -1.70 16.37 0.35
CA GLU A 57 -2.75 16.70 1.30
C GLU A 57 -2.34 16.46 2.76
N ILE A 58 -1.52 15.43 3.03
CA ILE A 58 -0.93 15.19 4.35
C ILE A 58 0.01 16.33 4.76
N GLU A 59 0.83 16.83 3.84
CA GLU A 59 1.72 17.98 4.10
C GLU A 59 0.93 19.25 4.43
N LYS A 60 -0.21 19.47 3.76
CA LYS A 60 -1.15 20.56 4.09
C LYS A 60 -1.90 20.36 5.40
N SER A 61 -1.72 19.22 6.06
CA SER A 61 -2.46 18.85 7.26
C SER A 61 -3.97 18.86 7.06
N SER A 62 -4.46 18.53 5.86
CA SER A 62 -5.89 18.55 5.56
C SER A 62 -6.60 17.32 6.12
N THR A 63 -7.92 17.41 6.31
CA THR A 63 -8.75 16.27 6.72
C THR A 63 -8.73 15.18 5.64
N ILE A 64 -8.73 15.59 4.37
CA ILE A 64 -8.59 14.69 3.22
C ILE A 64 -7.24 13.95 3.25
N GLY A 65 -6.16 14.62 3.63
CA GLY A 65 -4.85 13.98 3.81
C GLY A 65 -4.89 12.84 4.84
N LEU A 66 -5.58 13.03 5.96
CA LEU A 66 -5.75 11.98 6.98
C LEU A 66 -6.61 10.82 6.46
N ILE A 67 -7.65 11.09 5.66
CA ILE A 67 -8.44 10.05 4.98
C ILE A 67 -7.54 9.24 4.04
N PHE A 68 -6.70 9.90 3.23
CA PHE A 68 -5.74 9.19 2.38
C PHE A 68 -4.70 8.41 3.18
N GLY A 69 -4.27 8.90 4.33
CA GLY A 69 -3.41 8.15 5.25
C GLY A 69 -4.08 6.86 5.73
N ILE A 70 -5.37 6.90 6.07
CA ILE A 70 -6.16 5.70 6.41
C ILE A 70 -6.24 4.73 5.23
N VAL A 71 -6.61 5.23 4.05
CA VAL A 71 -6.75 4.40 2.83
C VAL A 71 -5.43 3.72 2.46
N LEU A 72 -4.32 4.48 2.43
CA LEU A 72 -3.01 3.91 2.14
C LEU A 72 -2.56 2.94 3.25
N GLY A 73 -2.84 3.27 4.51
CA GLY A 73 -2.55 2.39 5.64
C GLY A 73 -3.27 1.04 5.53
N ILE A 74 -4.53 1.02 5.07
CA ILE A 74 -5.25 -0.22 4.73
C ILE A 74 -4.57 -0.93 3.56
N GLY A 75 -4.20 -0.19 2.51
CA GLY A 75 -3.45 -0.71 1.37
C GLY A 75 -2.19 -1.48 1.79
N GLY A 76 -1.42 -0.96 2.75
CA GLY A 76 -0.22 -1.62 3.25
C GLY A 76 -0.44 -2.93 4.00
N ILE A 77 -1.67 -3.22 4.44
CA ILE A 77 -2.04 -4.48 5.10
C ILE A 77 -2.39 -5.56 4.06
N ILE A 78 -2.87 -5.16 2.87
CA ILE A 78 -3.38 -6.08 1.84
C ILE A 78 -2.31 -7.09 1.38
N PRO A 79 -1.07 -6.70 1.03
CA PRO A 79 -0.04 -7.66 0.60
C PRO A 79 0.19 -8.78 1.62
N PHE A 80 0.21 -8.45 2.91
CA PHE A 80 0.39 -9.44 3.96
C PHE A 80 -0.79 -10.41 4.01
N ILE A 81 -2.03 -9.91 3.91
CA ILE A 81 -3.23 -10.75 3.89
C ILE A 81 -3.21 -11.68 2.67
N ILE A 82 -2.92 -11.17 1.48
CA ILE A 82 -2.90 -11.95 0.25
C ILE A 82 -1.80 -13.02 0.32
N HIS A 83 -0.55 -12.66 0.63
CA HIS A 83 0.61 -13.54 0.48
C HIS A 83 0.93 -14.41 1.70
N LYS A 84 0.49 -14.01 2.90
CA LYS A 84 0.78 -14.76 4.14
C LYS A 84 -0.43 -15.48 4.70
N VAL A 85 -1.64 -15.01 4.41
CA VAL A 85 -2.89 -15.63 4.92
C VAL A 85 -3.59 -16.46 3.86
N PHE A 86 -3.84 -15.92 2.66
CA PHE A 86 -4.70 -16.59 1.67
C PHE A 86 -3.94 -17.42 0.62
N PHE A 87 -2.88 -16.89 0.02
CA PHE A 87 -2.18 -17.51 -1.10
C PHE A 87 -0.73 -17.81 -0.71
N LYS A 88 -0.46 -19.08 -0.37
CA LYS A 88 0.91 -19.58 -0.18
C LYS A 88 1.33 -20.34 -1.42
N THR A 89 1.82 -19.62 -2.42
CA THR A 89 2.33 -20.24 -3.65
C THR A 89 3.84 -20.47 -3.49
N PRO A 90 4.33 -21.72 -3.34
CA PRO A 90 5.73 -21.99 -2.99
C PRO A 90 6.75 -21.61 -4.08
N ALA A 91 6.30 -21.07 -5.22
CA ALA A 91 7.15 -20.60 -6.32
C ALA A 91 7.23 -19.06 -6.44
N GLN A 92 6.27 -18.30 -5.90
CA GLN A 92 6.17 -16.85 -6.09
C GLN A 92 6.38 -16.09 -4.77
N PHE A 93 7.01 -14.92 -4.81
CA PHE A 93 7.34 -14.10 -3.62
C PHE A 93 8.17 -14.83 -2.55
N ASN A 94 9.10 -15.69 -2.95
CA ASN A 94 9.94 -16.47 -2.04
C ASN A 94 11.33 -15.87 -1.80
N LEU A 95 11.61 -14.69 -2.33
CA LEU A 95 12.87 -14.03 -2.05
C LEU A 95 12.82 -13.45 -0.63
N PRO A 96 13.93 -13.50 0.14
CA PRO A 96 13.98 -12.89 1.47
C PRO A 96 13.60 -11.40 1.45
N VAL A 97 13.89 -10.70 0.35
CA VAL A 97 13.52 -9.29 0.18
C VAL A 97 12.01 -9.09 0.04
N SER A 98 11.29 -10.02 -0.61
CA SER A 98 9.83 -9.99 -0.74
C SER A 98 9.18 -10.03 0.65
N ASP A 99 9.67 -10.92 1.51
CA ASP A 99 9.21 -11.03 2.90
C ASP A 99 9.47 -9.74 3.68
N VAL A 100 10.68 -9.20 3.58
CA VAL A 100 11.02 -7.92 4.23
C VAL A 100 10.08 -6.81 3.76
N ILE A 101 9.82 -6.70 2.46
CA ILE A 101 8.89 -5.71 1.90
C ILE A 101 7.50 -5.92 2.50
N ILE A 102 6.94 -7.13 2.45
CA ILE A 102 5.59 -7.43 2.94
C ILE A 102 5.45 -7.12 4.44
N TYR A 103 6.40 -7.56 5.28
CA TYR A 103 6.35 -7.34 6.73
C TYR A 103 6.53 -5.86 7.12
N LEU A 104 7.43 -5.14 6.43
CA LEU A 104 7.58 -3.70 6.66
C LEU A 104 6.36 -2.93 6.14
N ASN A 105 5.72 -3.42 5.08
CA ASN A 105 4.52 -2.80 4.52
C ASN A 105 3.35 -2.87 5.51
N ILE A 106 3.06 -4.04 6.10
CA ILE A 106 2.02 -4.14 7.15
C ILE A 106 2.39 -3.31 8.38
N LEU A 107 3.65 -3.31 8.82
CA LEU A 107 4.07 -2.53 10.00
C LEU A 107 3.86 -1.02 9.78
N SER A 108 4.35 -0.51 8.65
CA SER A 108 4.17 0.90 8.30
C SER A 108 2.70 1.25 8.02
N GLY A 109 1.94 0.33 7.43
CA GLY A 109 0.53 0.50 7.09
C GLY A 109 -0.36 0.57 8.33
N VAL A 110 -0.18 -0.33 9.29
CA VAL A 110 -0.87 -0.29 10.60
C VAL A 110 -0.51 0.98 11.36
N GLY A 111 0.76 1.38 11.38
CA GLY A 111 1.19 2.63 12.00
C GLY A 111 0.54 3.86 11.39
N LEU A 112 0.51 3.93 10.05
CA LEU A 112 -0.10 5.00 9.28
C LEU A 112 -1.62 5.07 9.50
N LEU A 113 -2.30 3.93 9.45
CA LEU A 113 -3.72 3.78 9.71
C LEU A 113 -4.08 4.32 11.10
N PHE A 114 -3.37 3.83 12.12
CA PHE A 114 -3.63 4.20 13.52
C PHE A 114 -3.42 5.69 13.75
N LEU A 115 -2.28 6.26 13.32
CA LEU A 115 -1.99 7.67 13.54
C LEU A 115 -2.94 8.58 12.77
N SER A 116 -3.25 8.25 11.51
CA SER A 116 -4.17 9.04 10.71
C SER A 116 -5.59 9.02 11.29
N GLY A 117 -6.07 7.84 11.71
CA GLY A 117 -7.36 7.69 12.38
C GLY A 117 -7.44 8.43 13.71
N ARG A 118 -6.41 8.35 14.54
CA ARG A 118 -6.33 9.07 15.82
C ARG A 118 -6.38 10.58 15.62
N PHE A 119 -5.60 11.12 14.67
CA PHE A 119 -5.59 12.55 14.38
C PHE A 119 -6.92 13.03 13.78
N LEU A 120 -7.59 12.19 12.98
CA LEU A 120 -8.89 12.51 12.40
C LEU A 120 -9.98 12.56 13.47
N ALA A 121 -10.03 11.57 14.37
CA ALA A 121 -10.98 11.53 15.47
C ALA A 121 -10.83 12.70 16.43
N GLY A 122 -9.60 13.19 16.65
CA GLY A 122 -9.33 14.38 17.47
C GLY A 122 -9.67 15.72 16.81
N ARG A 123 -10.20 15.73 15.59
CA ARG A 123 -10.68 16.96 14.90
C ARG A 123 -12.20 17.18 15.03
N GLY A 124 -12.95 16.16 15.47
CA GLY A 124 -14.37 16.29 15.79
C GLY A 124 -14.56 16.78 17.22
#